data_AF-A0A0U3DNX5-F1
#
_entry.id   AF-A0A0U3DNX5-F1
#
_cell.length_a   1.000
_cell.length_b   1.000
_cell.length_c   1.000
_cell.angle_alpha   90.00
_cell.angle_beta   90.00
_cell.angle_gamma   90.00
#
_symmetry.space_group_name_H-M   'P 1'
#
loop_
_entity.id
_entity.type
_entity.pdbx_description
1 polymer ?
#
loop_
_entity_poly.entity_id
_entity_poly.type
_entity_poly.pdbx_seq_one_letter_code
_entity_poly.pdbx_strand_id
1 'polypeptide(L)'
;MNTAPPASESLPAAFDARAWVTPEDLNVTPSLLGLPLATPKQRALAMGIDLAVLVPFSNLGNFFLLLAIGAGFLLLLRHRAAQPNPAAAPKRRPVGLWILLAISLSLGLPQAWDDLHEPAPVKYGKALPGSNDGDENEDAPASGAQVAATEVSADPAALGASTPGSLAASAPALMVQQQEQQKQAQHIARLEAQVKAQQAEIQAHHFDPRAEFKRIINEVGLSYFWALLYFSILPVLWPGQTLGKKLLGLKVVELTGKTLTPMICFKRYGGYAAGMATGMTGFVQLFWDSNRQAIQDKTAHTVVIDARSSKRLALPQVA
;
A
#
# COMPACT_ATOMS: atom_id res chain seq x y z
N MET A 1 41.63 30.38 -46.77
CA MET A 1 41.90 30.39 -45.32
C MET A 1 40.76 29.67 -44.64
N ASN A 2 41.05 28.51 -44.06
CA ASN A 2 40.11 27.62 -43.39
C ASN A 2 39.80 28.22 -42.01
N THR A 3 38.63 28.81 -41.81
CA THR A 3 38.22 29.31 -40.49
C THR A 3 37.67 28.13 -39.71
N ALA A 4 38.40 27.72 -38.66
CA ALA A 4 37.97 26.70 -37.72
C ALA A 4 36.59 27.04 -37.12
N PRO A 5 35.72 26.05 -36.87
CA PRO A 5 34.49 26.28 -36.13
C PRO A 5 34.85 26.77 -34.71
N PRO A 6 34.04 27.67 -34.11
CA PRO A 6 34.28 28.13 -32.75
C PRO A 6 34.28 26.92 -31.82
N ALA A 7 35.33 26.83 -30.99
CA ALA A 7 35.45 25.81 -29.96
C ALA A 7 34.16 25.77 -29.14
N SER A 8 33.57 24.58 -29.06
CA SER A 8 32.46 24.29 -28.16
C SER A 8 32.88 24.73 -26.74
N GLU A 9 32.34 25.84 -26.25
CA GLU A 9 32.39 26.17 -24.83
C GLU A 9 31.85 24.94 -24.09
N SER A 10 32.74 24.22 -23.42
CA SER A 10 32.33 23.15 -22.52
C SER A 10 31.45 23.78 -21.46
N LEU A 11 30.16 23.42 -21.47
CA LEU A 11 29.19 23.78 -20.43
C LEU A 11 29.88 23.59 -19.06
N PRO A 12 29.80 24.57 -18.14
CA PRO A 12 30.50 24.50 -16.86
C PRO A 12 30.19 23.16 -16.18
N ALA A 13 31.17 22.55 -15.52
CA ALA A 13 31.08 21.21 -14.91
C ALA A 13 29.92 21.00 -13.90
N ALA A 14 29.13 22.04 -13.62
CA ALA A 14 27.93 22.03 -12.79
C ALA A 14 26.61 22.22 -13.58
N PHE A 15 26.63 22.17 -14.92
CA PHE A 15 25.43 22.24 -15.74
C PHE A 15 24.76 20.87 -15.81
N ASP A 16 23.81 20.61 -14.91
CA ASP A 16 22.91 19.46 -15.02
C ASP A 16 21.74 19.83 -15.93
N ALA A 17 21.79 19.41 -17.20
CA ALA A 17 20.71 19.63 -18.17
C ALA A 17 19.35 19.10 -17.66
N ARG A 18 19.38 18.05 -16.82
CA ARG A 18 18.19 17.41 -16.25
C ARG A 18 17.49 18.24 -15.18
N ALA A 19 18.10 19.34 -14.75
CA ALA A 19 17.47 20.29 -13.86
C ALA A 19 16.48 21.22 -14.60
N TRP A 20 16.40 21.13 -15.93
CA TRP A 20 15.62 22.04 -16.78
C TRP A 20 14.76 21.27 -17.77
N VAL A 21 13.62 21.84 -18.15
CA VAL A 21 12.74 21.26 -19.19
C VAL A 21 13.42 21.38 -20.57
N THR A 22 13.68 20.25 -21.24
CA THR A 22 14.32 20.17 -22.56
C THR A 22 13.36 19.71 -23.68
N PRO A 23 13.61 20.08 -24.95
CA PRO A 23 12.70 19.77 -26.07
C PRO A 23 12.89 18.39 -26.72
N GLU A 24 14.09 17.80 -26.67
CA GLU A 24 14.42 16.59 -27.45
C GLU A 24 13.60 15.35 -27.05
N ASP A 25 13.17 15.27 -25.78
CA ASP A 25 12.44 14.13 -25.24
C ASP A 25 10.92 14.36 -25.13
N LEU A 26 10.45 15.56 -25.44
CA LEU A 26 9.10 15.98 -25.11
C LEU A 26 8.51 16.87 -26.21
N ASN A 27 7.29 16.59 -26.64
CA ASN A 27 6.51 17.53 -27.45
C ASN A 27 5.95 18.65 -26.55
N VAL A 28 6.84 19.42 -25.91
CA VAL A 28 6.50 20.48 -24.94
C VAL A 28 6.08 21.75 -25.65
N THR A 29 5.12 22.45 -25.06
CA THR A 29 4.85 23.85 -25.45
C THR A 29 6.08 24.74 -25.14
N PRO A 30 6.47 25.66 -26.05
CA PRO A 30 7.64 26.53 -25.86
C PRO A 30 7.64 27.36 -24.56
N SER A 31 6.46 27.63 -24.00
CA SER A 31 6.28 28.34 -22.73
C SER A 31 6.82 27.57 -21.50
N LEU A 32 7.06 26.27 -21.60
CA LEU A 32 7.56 25.44 -20.51
C LEU A 32 9.07 25.16 -20.60
N LEU A 33 9.67 25.38 -21.76
CA LEU A 33 11.09 25.14 -21.99
C LEU A 33 11.97 25.99 -21.06
N GLY A 34 13.00 25.38 -20.49
CA GLY A 34 13.94 26.06 -19.59
C GLY A 34 13.37 26.39 -18.20
N LEU A 35 12.19 25.88 -17.84
CA LEU A 35 11.71 25.97 -16.46
C LEU A 35 12.49 25.03 -15.54
N PRO A 36 12.68 25.40 -14.25
CA PRO A 36 13.41 24.58 -13.31
C PRO A 36 12.56 23.38 -12.88
N LEU A 37 13.12 22.19 -13.03
CA LEU A 37 12.50 20.93 -12.64
C LEU A 37 12.69 20.67 -11.14
N ALA A 38 11.67 20.11 -10.51
CA ALA A 38 11.75 19.69 -9.11
C ALA A 38 12.78 18.58 -8.93
N THR A 39 13.60 18.69 -7.90
CA THR A 39 14.60 17.66 -7.58
C THR A 39 13.96 16.37 -7.06
N PRO A 40 14.63 15.20 -7.20
CA PRO A 40 14.11 13.94 -6.67
C PRO A 40 13.76 14.01 -5.18
N LYS A 41 14.61 14.66 -4.38
CA LYS A 41 14.40 14.84 -2.93
C LYS A 41 13.18 15.71 -2.61
N GLN A 42 13.02 16.84 -3.31
CA GLN A 42 11.84 17.71 -3.14
C GLN A 42 10.54 16.96 -3.47
N ARG A 43 10.55 16.16 -4.53
CA ARG A 43 9.40 15.36 -4.93
C ARG A 43 9.08 14.26 -3.91
N ALA A 44 10.10 13.54 -3.43
CA ALA A 44 9.94 12.52 -2.39
C ALA A 44 9.39 13.13 -1.08
N LEU A 45 9.92 14.28 -0.66
CA LEU A 45 9.43 15.00 0.52
C LEU A 45 7.98 15.46 0.33
N ALA A 46 7.60 15.96 -0.85
CA ALA A 46 6.23 16.35 -1.15
C ALA A 46 5.26 15.16 -1.01
N MET A 47 5.65 14.01 -1.56
CA MET A 47 4.86 12.78 -1.47
C MET A 47 4.79 12.25 -0.03
N GLY A 48 5.90 12.35 0.73
CA GLY A 48 5.93 12.00 2.15
C GLY A 48 4.95 12.84 2.97
N ILE A 49 4.88 14.16 2.72
CA ILE A 49 3.89 15.03 3.37
C ILE A 49 2.46 14.66 2.94
N ASP A 50 2.24 14.42 1.64
CA ASP A 50 0.94 13.97 1.14
C ASP A 50 0.48 12.69 1.85
N LEU A 51 1.37 11.69 2.03
CA LEU A 51 1.08 10.46 2.75
C LEU A 51 0.85 10.68 4.25
N ALA A 52 1.64 11.54 4.89
CA ALA A 52 1.49 11.88 6.31
C ALA A 52 0.11 12.52 6.62
N VAL A 53 -0.48 13.21 5.64
CA VAL A 53 -1.86 13.72 5.74
C VAL A 53 -2.89 12.65 5.38
N LEU A 54 -2.62 11.86 4.35
CA LEU A 54 -3.60 10.92 3.82
C LEU A 54 -3.82 9.70 4.73
N VAL A 55 -2.78 9.19 5.39
CA VAL A 55 -2.86 8.00 6.24
C VAL A 55 -3.77 8.22 7.47
N PRO A 56 -3.64 9.32 8.23
CA PRO A 56 -4.63 9.65 9.25
C PRO A 56 -6.01 9.83 8.62
N PHE A 57 -6.10 10.56 7.50
CA PHE A 57 -7.37 10.85 6.86
C PHE A 57 -8.14 9.59 6.41
N SER A 58 -7.45 8.54 5.96
CA SER A 58 -8.07 7.26 5.61
C SER A 58 -8.63 6.50 6.83
N ASN A 59 -8.09 6.74 8.02
CA ASN A 59 -8.57 6.14 9.27
C ASN A 59 -9.75 6.92 9.89
N LEU A 60 -10.01 8.15 9.45
CA LEU A 60 -11.04 9.01 10.01
C LEU A 60 -12.47 8.74 9.44
N GLY A 61 -12.65 7.73 8.60
CA GLY A 61 -13.96 7.16 8.24
C GLY A 61 -14.88 7.99 7.33
N ASN A 62 -16.07 7.43 7.05
CA ASN A 62 -17.12 7.93 6.13
C ASN A 62 -17.57 9.39 6.38
N PHE A 63 -17.31 9.94 7.56
CA PHE A 63 -17.62 11.31 7.93
C PHE A 63 -16.97 12.35 6.98
N PHE A 64 -15.72 12.11 6.60
CA PHE A 64 -15.01 13.03 5.69
C PHE A 64 -15.49 12.90 4.24
N LEU A 65 -16.20 11.83 3.90
CA LEU A 65 -16.72 11.58 2.55
C LEU A 65 -17.94 12.47 2.33
N LEU A 66 -18.80 12.51 3.33
CA LEU A 66 -19.90 13.46 3.43
C LEU A 66 -19.39 14.90 3.45
N LEU A 67 -18.30 15.19 4.17
CA LEU A 67 -17.72 16.54 4.22
C LEU A 67 -17.08 16.96 2.88
N ALA A 68 -16.38 16.07 2.19
CA ALA A 68 -15.77 16.34 0.89
C ALA A 68 -16.82 16.53 -0.21
N ILE A 69 -17.87 15.69 -0.23
CA ILE A 69 -19.01 15.85 -1.13
C ILE A 69 -19.79 17.14 -0.79
N GLY A 70 -20.01 17.42 0.50
CA GLY A 70 -20.65 18.64 0.97
C GLY A 70 -19.87 19.91 0.60
N ALA A 71 -18.55 19.89 0.74
CA ALA A 71 -17.68 20.99 0.34
C ALA A 71 -17.65 21.18 -1.18
N GLY A 72 -17.58 20.10 -1.96
CA GLY A 72 -17.68 20.13 -3.42
C GLY A 72 -19.03 20.70 -3.89
N PHE A 73 -20.13 20.33 -3.22
CA PHE A 73 -21.44 20.91 -3.46
C PHE A 73 -21.48 22.41 -3.12
N LEU A 74 -20.93 22.81 -1.97
CA LEU A 74 -20.90 24.20 -1.54
C LEU A 74 -20.07 25.08 -2.49
N LEU A 75 -18.93 24.57 -2.98
CA LEU A 75 -18.11 25.27 -3.97
C LEU A 75 -18.82 25.39 -5.31
N LEU A 76 -19.59 24.38 -5.72
CA LEU A 76 -20.41 24.43 -6.94
C LEU A 76 -21.57 25.42 -6.79
N LEU A 77 -22.20 25.49 -5.62
CA LEU A 77 -23.22 26.49 -5.30
C LEU A 77 -22.62 27.91 -5.31
N ARG A 78 -21.45 28.11 -4.73
CA ARG A 78 -20.73 29.39 -4.77
C ARG A 78 -20.33 29.78 -6.19
N HIS A 79 -19.83 28.85 -7.00
CA HIS A 79 -19.54 29.10 -8.41
C HIS A 79 -20.78 29.42 -9.23
N ARG A 80 -21.95 28.83 -8.91
CA ARG A 80 -23.21 29.19 -9.56
C ARG A 80 -23.74 30.56 -9.12
N ALA A 81 -23.59 30.89 -7.84
CA ALA A 81 -24.00 32.18 -7.29
C ALA A 81 -23.09 33.33 -7.74
N ALA A 82 -21.82 33.05 -8.02
CA ALA A 82 -20.83 34.04 -8.48
C ALA A 82 -20.89 34.33 -9.99
N GLN A 83 -21.83 33.74 -10.74
CA GLN A 83 -22.02 34.05 -12.16
C GLN A 83 -23.07 35.18 -12.30
N PRO A 84 -22.66 36.40 -12.68
CA PRO A 84 -23.53 37.59 -12.69
C PRO A 84 -24.55 37.62 -13.84
N ASN A 85 -24.58 36.63 -14.73
CA ASN A 85 -25.57 36.58 -15.83
C ASN A 85 -26.08 35.14 -16.10
N PRO A 86 -27.26 34.74 -15.57
CA PRO A 86 -27.75 33.36 -15.62
C PRO A 86 -28.31 32.92 -16.98
N ALA A 87 -28.37 33.80 -17.98
CA ALA A 87 -29.08 33.53 -19.24
C ALA A 87 -28.29 32.70 -20.28
N ALA A 88 -26.97 32.49 -20.13
CA ALA A 88 -26.13 31.85 -21.16
C ALA A 88 -25.51 30.50 -20.76
N ALA A 89 -25.70 30.02 -19.53
CA ALA A 89 -25.09 28.77 -19.07
C ALA A 89 -25.97 27.54 -19.45
N PRO A 90 -25.40 26.48 -20.06
CA PRO A 90 -26.17 25.29 -20.38
C PRO A 90 -26.72 24.66 -19.10
N LYS A 91 -28.03 24.39 -19.10
CA LYS A 91 -28.87 23.92 -17.98
C LYS A 91 -28.57 22.46 -17.63
N ARG A 92 -27.31 22.12 -17.29
CA ARG A 92 -26.93 20.78 -16.85
C ARG A 92 -27.37 20.60 -15.40
N ARG A 93 -28.45 19.83 -15.21
CA ARG A 93 -28.94 19.44 -13.88
C ARG A 93 -27.84 18.63 -13.19
N PRO A 94 -27.48 18.91 -11.92
CA PRO A 94 -26.41 18.20 -11.20
C PRO A 94 -26.89 16.81 -10.74
N VAL A 95 -27.42 16.02 -11.67
CA VAL A 95 -27.97 14.67 -11.42
C VAL A 95 -26.88 13.76 -10.87
N GLY A 96 -25.65 13.87 -11.39
CA GLY A 96 -24.51 13.09 -10.90
C GLY A 96 -24.17 13.36 -9.43
N LEU A 97 -24.41 14.57 -8.94
CA LEU A 97 -24.15 14.91 -7.54
C LEU A 97 -25.24 14.36 -6.61
N TRP A 98 -26.52 14.40 -7.03
CA TRP A 98 -27.61 13.77 -6.30
C TRP A 98 -27.49 12.26 -6.28
N ILE A 99 -26.98 11.65 -7.35
CA ILE A 99 -26.66 10.22 -7.40
C ILE A 99 -25.52 9.89 -6.41
N LEU A 100 -24.45 10.70 -6.36
CA LEU A 100 -23.35 10.49 -5.40
C LEU A 100 -23.81 10.69 -3.96
N LEU A 101 -24.68 11.67 -3.68
CA LEU A 101 -25.29 11.87 -2.37
C LEU A 101 -26.18 10.69 -1.98
N ALA A 102 -27.00 10.18 -2.91
CA ALA A 102 -27.89 9.05 -2.68
C ALA A 102 -27.11 7.75 -2.43
N ILE A 103 -26.04 7.50 -3.20
CA ILE A 103 -25.16 6.35 -3.00
C ILE A 103 -24.41 6.45 -1.66
N SER A 104 -23.94 7.65 -1.30
CA SER A 104 -23.29 7.88 -0.01
C SER A 104 -24.27 7.69 1.16
N LEU A 105 -25.51 8.14 1.02
CA LEU A 105 -26.54 7.99 2.05
C LEU A 105 -26.96 6.51 2.19
N SER A 106 -27.08 5.77 1.08
CA SER A 106 -27.42 4.36 1.10
C SER A 106 -26.32 3.46 1.67
N LEU A 107 -25.06 3.86 1.54
CA LEU A 107 -23.91 3.09 2.06
C LEU A 107 -23.54 3.49 3.49
N GLY A 108 -23.74 4.76 3.88
CA GLY A 108 -23.41 5.25 5.21
C GLY A 108 -24.49 4.97 6.27
N LEU A 109 -25.77 4.94 5.89
CA LEU A 109 -26.88 4.69 6.82
C LEU A 109 -26.82 3.32 7.51
N PRO A 110 -26.55 2.19 6.79
CA PRO A 110 -26.49 0.88 7.43
C PRO A 110 -25.35 0.79 8.46
N GLN A 111 -24.15 1.29 8.11
CA GLN A 111 -23.00 1.24 9.02
C GLN A 111 -23.19 2.13 10.26
N ALA A 112 -23.72 3.34 10.09
CA ALA A 112 -24.02 4.22 11.22
C ALA A 112 -25.19 3.70 12.09
N TRP A 113 -26.10 2.93 11.50
CA TRP A 113 -27.17 2.27 12.23
C TRP A 113 -26.65 1.10 13.06
N ASP A 114 -25.72 0.32 12.51
CA ASP A 114 -25.06 -0.80 13.18
C ASP A 114 -24.17 -0.30 14.32
N ASP A 115 -23.33 0.72 14.10
CA ASP A 115 -22.48 1.34 15.13
C ASP A 115 -23.28 1.92 16.30
N LEU A 116 -24.51 2.37 16.05
CA LEU A 116 -25.41 2.92 17.08
C LEU A 116 -26.20 1.82 17.83
N HIS A 117 -26.42 0.66 17.21
CA HIS A 117 -27.15 -0.47 17.78
C HIS A 117 -26.24 -1.59 18.29
N GLU A 118 -24.92 -1.52 18.09
CA GLU A 118 -23.98 -2.42 18.74
C GLU A 118 -23.91 -2.08 20.25
N PRO A 119 -24.41 -2.96 21.14
CA PRO A 119 -24.10 -2.83 22.56
C PRO A 119 -22.59 -3.00 22.74
N ALA A 120 -21.98 -2.16 23.59
CA ALA A 120 -20.54 -2.13 23.85
C ALA A 120 -19.92 -3.54 23.86
N PRO A 121 -18.76 -3.76 23.21
CA PRO A 121 -18.18 -5.08 23.08
C PRO A 121 -17.96 -5.67 24.47
N VAL A 122 -18.68 -6.77 24.77
CA VAL A 122 -18.38 -7.60 25.91
C VAL A 122 -16.95 -8.09 25.67
N LYS A 123 -16.02 -7.59 26.49
CA LYS A 123 -14.67 -8.15 26.58
C LYS A 123 -14.84 -9.62 26.97
N TYR A 124 -14.81 -10.51 25.98
CA TYR A 124 -14.58 -11.92 26.22
C TYR A 124 -13.11 -12.05 26.63
N GLY A 125 -12.85 -11.78 27.91
CA GLY A 125 -11.67 -12.28 28.60
C GLY A 125 -11.70 -13.80 28.42
N LYS A 126 -10.79 -14.29 27.59
CA LYS A 126 -10.55 -15.71 27.40
C LYS A 126 -9.87 -16.24 28.67
N ALA A 127 -10.66 -16.41 29.74
CA ALA A 127 -10.27 -17.26 30.85
C ALA A 127 -10.45 -18.71 30.39
N LEU A 128 -9.39 -19.27 29.81
CA LEU A 128 -9.23 -20.72 29.77
C LEU A 128 -9.08 -21.20 31.22
N PRO A 129 -9.88 -22.16 31.71
CA PRO A 129 -9.65 -22.76 33.01
C PRO A 129 -8.41 -23.66 32.90
N GLY A 130 -7.27 -23.20 33.43
CA GLY A 130 -6.09 -24.07 33.59
C GLY A 130 -4.70 -23.43 33.49
N SER A 131 -4.53 -22.12 33.32
CA SER A 131 -3.20 -21.49 33.44
C SER A 131 -2.96 -21.07 34.89
N ASN A 132 -2.39 -21.98 35.66
CA ASN A 132 -1.88 -21.72 36.99
C ASN A 132 -0.50 -21.08 36.87
N ASP A 133 -0.45 -19.76 36.69
CA ASP A 133 0.76 -18.97 36.88
C ASP A 133 0.68 -18.31 38.27
N GLY A 134 1.26 -18.99 39.25
CA GLY A 134 1.56 -18.47 40.57
C GLY A 134 3.01 -18.77 40.87
N ASP A 135 3.76 -17.69 41.12
CA ASP A 135 5.16 -17.65 41.55
C ASP A 135 5.57 -18.76 42.53
N GLU A 136 6.77 -19.30 42.36
CA GLU A 136 7.87 -19.19 43.34
C GLU A 136 9.13 -19.91 42.84
N ASN A 137 10.29 -19.25 43.02
CA ASN A 137 11.63 -19.75 42.75
C ASN A 137 12.01 -20.91 43.71
N GLU A 138 12.85 -21.85 43.26
CA GLU A 138 14.21 -22.08 43.78
C GLU A 138 14.84 -23.38 43.22
N ASP A 139 16.13 -23.26 42.88
CA ASP A 139 17.19 -24.28 42.84
C ASP A 139 17.33 -25.30 41.68
N ALA A 140 18.28 -24.96 40.79
CA ALA A 140 19.14 -25.88 40.03
C ALA A 140 20.11 -26.66 40.98
N PRO A 141 20.85 -27.73 40.60
CA PRO A 141 21.47 -27.94 39.27
C PRO A 141 21.71 -29.38 38.76
N ALA A 142 22.19 -29.45 37.49
CA ALA A 142 23.11 -30.44 36.89
C ALA A 142 22.61 -31.91 36.75
N SER A 143 22.98 -32.74 35.78
CA SER A 143 23.95 -32.74 34.67
C SER A 143 23.37 -33.71 33.62
N GLY A 144 23.63 -33.55 32.32
CA GLY A 144 24.79 -34.19 31.72
C GLY A 144 24.38 -35.36 30.83
N ALA A 145 24.38 -35.11 29.52
CA ALA A 145 24.79 -35.98 28.41
C ALA A 145 24.48 -37.50 28.50
N GLN A 146 23.83 -38.05 27.46
CA GLN A 146 24.56 -38.64 26.33
C GLN A 146 23.61 -39.29 25.32
N VAL A 147 23.89 -38.99 24.05
CA VAL A 147 23.50 -39.74 22.87
C VAL A 147 24.21 -41.09 22.89
N ALA A 148 23.48 -42.19 22.70
CA ALA A 148 24.06 -43.43 22.23
C ALA A 148 23.04 -44.19 21.37
N ALA A 149 23.31 -44.18 20.08
CA ALA A 149 22.77 -45.14 19.12
C ALA A 149 23.26 -46.55 19.49
N THR A 150 22.42 -47.57 19.37
CA THR A 150 22.88 -48.93 19.09
C THR A 150 21.78 -49.69 18.36
N GLU A 151 22.09 -49.98 17.10
CA GLU A 151 21.43 -50.95 16.24
C GLU A 151 21.42 -52.33 16.89
N VAL A 152 20.34 -53.10 16.72
CA VAL A 152 20.39 -54.55 16.95
C VAL A 152 19.93 -55.25 15.68
N SER A 153 20.93 -55.66 14.92
CA SER A 153 20.92 -56.71 13.91
C SER A 153 20.63 -58.07 14.57
N ALA A 154 19.88 -58.89 13.85
CA ALA A 154 19.57 -60.27 14.18
C ALA A 154 20.76 -61.20 13.87
N ASP A 155 20.97 -62.25 14.69
CA ASP A 155 21.07 -63.63 14.20
C ASP A 155 20.89 -64.67 15.33
N PRO A 156 20.44 -65.91 15.01
CA PRO A 156 19.84 -66.84 15.97
C PRO A 156 20.68 -68.12 16.15
N ALA A 157 21.18 -68.40 17.36
CA ALA A 157 21.55 -69.76 17.77
C ALA A 157 22.07 -69.79 19.22
N ALA A 158 21.31 -70.40 20.13
CA ALA A 158 21.81 -71.38 21.10
C ALA A 158 20.68 -71.76 22.08
N LEU A 159 20.11 -72.94 21.87
CA LEU A 159 19.35 -73.68 22.88
C LEU A 159 20.31 -74.17 23.97
N GLY A 160 20.01 -73.87 25.24
CA GLY A 160 20.66 -74.53 26.37
C GLY A 160 20.33 -73.91 27.72
N ALA A 161 19.69 -74.72 28.58
CA ALA A 161 19.47 -74.54 30.01
C ALA A 161 18.36 -73.55 30.44
N SER A 162 17.22 -74.14 30.75
CA SER A 162 16.12 -73.58 31.54
C SER A 162 16.57 -73.11 32.93
N THR A 163 16.60 -71.80 33.15
CA THR A 163 16.36 -71.18 34.45
C THR A 163 14.99 -70.50 34.43
N PRO A 164 14.00 -70.93 35.24
CA PRO A 164 12.69 -70.30 35.32
C PRO A 164 12.76 -69.07 36.23
N GLY A 165 13.44 -68.02 35.77
CA GLY A 165 13.70 -66.82 36.59
C GLY A 165 13.71 -65.47 35.87
N SER A 166 13.80 -65.40 34.53
CA SER A 166 13.90 -64.09 33.84
C SER A 166 12.64 -63.62 33.10
N LEU A 167 11.56 -64.41 33.07
CA LEU A 167 10.28 -63.99 32.49
C LEU A 167 9.47 -63.04 33.40
N ALA A 168 9.84 -62.90 34.68
CA ALA A 168 9.16 -62.02 35.63
C ALA A 168 9.72 -60.58 35.64
N ALA A 169 10.96 -60.38 35.17
CA ALA A 169 11.61 -59.06 35.18
C ALA A 169 11.31 -58.20 33.93
N SER A 170 10.77 -58.79 32.86
CA SER A 170 10.40 -58.10 31.63
C SER A 170 8.94 -57.63 31.59
N ALA A 171 8.08 -58.14 32.48
CA ALA A 171 6.68 -57.74 32.60
C ALA A 171 6.48 -56.24 32.88
N PRO A 172 7.18 -55.60 33.85
CA PRO A 172 7.01 -54.16 34.09
C PRO A 172 7.58 -53.30 32.94
N ALA A 173 8.69 -53.72 32.32
CA ALA A 173 9.30 -52.98 31.20
C ALA A 173 8.42 -52.98 29.94
N LEU A 174 7.80 -54.13 29.62
CA LEU A 174 6.83 -54.25 28.52
C LEU A 174 5.56 -53.44 28.79
N MET A 175 5.09 -53.37 30.04
CA MET A 175 3.94 -52.55 30.42
C MET A 175 4.22 -51.05 30.27
N VAL A 176 5.40 -50.58 30.68
CA VAL A 176 5.81 -49.17 30.50
C VAL A 176 5.95 -48.84 29.01
N GLN A 177 6.58 -49.71 28.22
CA GLN A 177 6.69 -49.53 26.78
C GLN A 177 5.32 -49.52 26.08
N GLN A 178 4.38 -50.37 26.51
CA GLN A 178 3.00 -50.35 26.02
C GLN A 178 2.26 -49.07 26.40
N GLN A 179 2.47 -48.54 27.61
CA GLN A 179 1.87 -47.28 28.04
C GLN A 179 2.41 -46.08 27.25
N GLU A 180 3.71 -46.04 26.95
CA GLU A 180 4.32 -44.99 26.12
C GLU A 180 3.83 -45.07 24.67
N GLN A 181 3.74 -46.27 24.10
CA GLN A 181 3.17 -46.48 22.77
C GLN A 181 1.69 -46.06 22.72
N GLN A 182 0.92 -46.34 23.78
CA GLN A 182 -0.47 -45.89 23.88
C GLN A 182 -0.58 -44.37 24.00
N LYS A 183 0.28 -43.71 24.78
CA LYS A 183 0.33 -42.25 24.87
C LYS A 183 0.73 -41.61 23.53
N GLN A 184 1.71 -42.19 22.84
CA GLN A 184 2.12 -41.75 21.50
C GLN A 184 1.01 -41.95 20.47
N ALA A 185 0.34 -43.10 20.47
CA ALA A 185 -0.80 -43.38 19.59
C ALA A 185 -1.96 -42.40 19.84
N GLN A 186 -2.24 -42.08 21.11
CA GLN A 186 -3.25 -41.08 21.48
C GLN A 186 -2.84 -39.66 21.05
N HIS A 187 -1.55 -39.31 21.11
CA HIS A 187 -1.04 -38.02 20.66
C HIS A 187 -1.15 -37.88 19.14
N ILE A 188 -0.74 -38.90 18.39
CA ILE A 188 -0.84 -38.95 16.93
C ILE A 188 -2.31 -38.85 16.50
N ALA A 189 -3.21 -39.60 17.15
CA ALA A 189 -4.64 -39.54 16.84
C ALA A 189 -5.25 -38.14 17.07
N ARG A 190 -4.79 -37.43 18.12
CA ARG A 190 -5.22 -36.04 18.37
C ARG A 190 -4.68 -35.06 17.33
N LEU A 191 -3.41 -35.21 16.95
CA LEU A 191 -2.78 -34.37 15.92
C LEU A 191 -3.44 -34.59 14.55
N GLU A 192 -3.70 -35.84 14.17
CA GLU A 192 -4.41 -36.17 12.94
C GLU A 192 -5.83 -35.59 12.94
N ALA A 193 -6.53 -35.63 14.08
CA ALA A 193 -7.84 -35.00 14.22
C ALA A 193 -7.75 -33.47 14.06
N GLN A 194 -6.72 -32.82 14.61
CA GLN A 194 -6.50 -31.38 14.45
C GLN A 194 -6.16 -31.01 13.00
N VAL A 195 -5.25 -31.75 12.35
CA VAL A 195 -4.87 -31.53 10.95
C VAL A 195 -6.08 -31.72 10.03
N LYS A 196 -6.91 -32.75 10.28
CA LYS A 196 -8.11 -33.01 9.50
C LYS A 196 -9.18 -31.94 9.70
N ALA A 197 -9.33 -31.41 10.92
CA ALA A 197 -10.21 -30.26 11.19
C ALA A 197 -9.72 -28.99 10.48
N GLN A 198 -8.41 -28.70 10.53
CA GLN A 198 -7.81 -27.56 9.81
C GLN A 198 -7.88 -27.73 8.30
N GLN A 199 -7.66 -28.93 7.76
CA GLN A 199 -7.81 -29.22 6.34
C GLN A 199 -9.26 -29.13 5.88
N ALA A 200 -10.23 -29.50 6.73
CA ALA A 200 -11.65 -29.30 6.44
C ALA A 200 -12.01 -27.81 6.44
N GLU A 201 -11.42 -27.00 7.32
CA GLU A 201 -11.57 -25.54 7.33
C GLU A 201 -10.95 -24.89 6.08
N ILE A 202 -9.75 -25.32 5.67
CA ILE A 202 -9.06 -24.87 4.46
C ILE A 202 -9.78 -25.34 3.18
N GLN A 203 -10.34 -26.55 3.14
CA GLN A 203 -11.12 -27.05 2.01
C GLN A 203 -12.53 -26.43 1.96
N ALA A 204 -13.08 -26.02 3.10
CA ALA A 204 -14.32 -25.25 3.19
C ALA A 204 -14.15 -23.79 2.77
N HIS A 205 -12.92 -23.27 2.72
CA HIS A 205 -12.57 -22.10 1.91
C HIS A 205 -12.64 -22.45 0.42
N HIS A 206 -13.86 -22.73 -0.06
CA HIS A 206 -14.20 -22.57 -1.47
C HIS A 206 -13.70 -21.19 -1.91
N PHE A 207 -12.86 -21.15 -2.93
CA PHE A 207 -12.48 -19.92 -3.60
C PHE A 207 -13.76 -19.33 -4.23
N ASP A 208 -14.49 -18.54 -3.45
CA ASP A 208 -15.61 -17.75 -3.94
C ASP A 208 -15.03 -16.41 -4.44
N PRO A 209 -14.92 -16.22 -5.77
CA PRO A 209 -14.30 -15.02 -6.32
C PRO A 209 -15.03 -13.75 -5.89
N ARG A 210 -16.32 -13.85 -5.56
CA ARG A 210 -17.12 -12.70 -5.10
C ARG A 210 -16.81 -12.34 -3.66
N ALA A 211 -16.61 -13.33 -2.79
CA ALA A 211 -16.23 -13.10 -1.41
C ALA A 211 -14.82 -12.50 -1.32
N GLU A 212 -13.89 -13.03 -2.13
CA GLU A 212 -12.53 -12.52 -2.21
C GLU A 212 -12.46 -11.10 -2.80
N PHE A 213 -13.26 -10.82 -3.84
CA PHE A 213 -13.40 -9.46 -4.38
C PHE A 213 -13.97 -8.48 -3.36
N LYS A 214 -14.99 -8.88 -2.59
CA LYS A 214 -15.55 -8.06 -1.50
C LYS A 214 -14.51 -7.81 -0.41
N ARG A 215 -13.70 -8.82 -0.06
CA ARG A 215 -12.60 -8.69 0.91
C ARG A 215 -11.56 -7.67 0.43
N ILE A 216 -11.10 -7.79 -0.81
CA ILE A 216 -10.15 -6.84 -1.42
C ILE A 216 -10.75 -5.42 -1.46
N ILE A 217 -12.01 -5.25 -1.85
CA ILE A 217 -12.65 -3.94 -1.87
C ILE A 217 -12.80 -3.36 -0.46
N ASN A 218 -13.12 -4.17 0.53
CA ASN A 218 -13.33 -3.70 1.90
C ASN A 218 -12.00 -3.35 2.59
N GLU A 219 -10.95 -4.15 2.37
CA GLU A 219 -9.63 -3.93 2.99
C GLU A 219 -8.80 -2.86 2.25
N VAL A 220 -8.87 -2.85 0.92
CA VAL A 220 -8.00 -2.04 0.05
C VAL A 220 -8.78 -0.92 -0.64
N GLY A 221 -10.04 -1.16 -1.01
CA GLY A 221 -10.82 -0.26 -1.83
C GLY A 221 -11.07 1.11 -1.17
N LEU A 222 -11.36 1.15 0.12
CA LEU A 222 -11.68 2.43 0.78
C LEU A 222 -10.45 3.34 0.91
N SER A 223 -9.30 2.82 1.35
CA SER A 223 -8.06 3.59 1.50
C SER A 223 -7.49 4.06 0.16
N TYR A 224 -7.51 3.20 -0.86
CA TYR A 224 -7.08 3.54 -2.22
C TYR A 224 -8.04 4.52 -2.90
N PHE A 225 -9.33 4.44 -2.58
CA PHE A 225 -10.32 5.40 -3.07
C PHE A 225 -10.07 6.81 -2.50
N TRP A 226 -9.68 6.93 -1.23
CA TRP A 226 -9.29 8.21 -0.65
C TRP A 226 -8.06 8.81 -1.33
N ALA A 227 -7.05 7.99 -1.56
CA ALA A 227 -5.86 8.39 -2.31
C ALA A 227 -6.23 8.81 -3.74
N LEU A 228 -7.09 8.06 -4.42
CA LEU A 228 -7.60 8.42 -5.74
C LEU A 228 -8.27 9.79 -5.75
N LEU A 229 -9.20 10.04 -4.82
CA LEU A 229 -9.89 11.33 -4.70
C LEU A 229 -8.91 12.46 -4.40
N TYR A 230 -8.03 12.29 -3.42
CA TYR A 230 -7.04 13.28 -3.03
C TYR A 230 -6.12 13.67 -4.20
N PHE A 231 -5.52 12.69 -4.87
CA PHE A 231 -4.58 12.94 -5.97
C PHE A 231 -5.25 13.32 -7.29
N SER A 232 -6.55 13.06 -7.47
CA SER A 232 -7.28 13.41 -8.70
C SER A 232 -7.98 14.77 -8.61
N ILE A 233 -8.56 15.10 -7.45
CA ILE A 233 -9.36 16.32 -7.26
C ILE A 233 -8.48 17.48 -6.84
N LEU A 234 -7.55 17.28 -5.89
CA LEU A 234 -6.80 18.39 -5.29
C LEU A 234 -5.92 19.13 -6.33
N PRO A 235 -5.22 18.46 -7.26
CA PRO A 235 -4.47 19.15 -8.31
C PRO A 235 -5.33 19.87 -9.35
N VAL A 236 -6.63 19.58 -9.41
CA VAL A 236 -7.59 20.33 -10.24
C VAL A 236 -8.05 21.59 -9.49
N LEU A 237 -8.30 21.47 -8.18
CA LEU A 237 -8.70 22.60 -7.32
C LEU A 237 -7.56 23.58 -7.07
N TRP A 238 -6.35 23.07 -6.84
CA TRP A 238 -5.11 23.83 -6.77
C TRP A 238 -4.30 23.46 -8.01
N PRO A 239 -4.32 24.28 -9.08
CA PRO A 239 -3.80 23.90 -10.39
C PRO A 239 -2.39 23.30 -10.33
N GLY A 240 -2.32 21.98 -10.39
CA GLY A 240 -1.08 21.20 -10.35
C GLY A 240 -0.47 20.97 -8.97
N GLN A 241 -1.18 21.19 -7.88
CA GLN A 241 -0.62 21.10 -6.53
C GLN A 241 -1.44 20.19 -5.63
N THR A 242 -0.75 19.29 -4.95
CA THR A 242 -1.26 18.62 -3.75
C THR A 242 -0.80 19.39 -2.51
N LEU A 243 -1.27 19.04 -1.32
CA LEU A 243 -0.88 19.75 -0.10
C LEU A 243 0.64 19.77 0.10
N GLY A 244 1.31 18.62 0.02
CA GLY A 244 2.76 18.53 0.17
C GLY A 244 3.51 19.30 -0.91
N LYS A 245 3.03 19.23 -2.17
CA LYS A 245 3.63 20.00 -3.28
C LYS A 245 3.44 21.49 -3.10
N LYS A 246 2.27 21.92 -2.62
CA LYS A 246 1.97 23.33 -2.34
C LYS A 246 2.88 23.88 -1.24
N LEU A 247 3.08 23.12 -0.16
CA LEU A 247 3.99 23.49 0.94
C LEU A 247 5.45 23.62 0.47
N LEU A 248 5.88 22.77 -0.46
CA LEU A 248 7.21 22.83 -1.04
C LEU A 248 7.30 23.72 -2.29
N GLY A 249 6.23 24.44 -2.65
CA GLY A 249 6.18 25.31 -3.82
C GLY A 249 6.43 24.59 -5.15
N LEU A 250 6.08 23.31 -5.25
CA LEU A 250 6.17 22.52 -6.47
C LEU A 250 4.84 22.56 -7.22
N LYS A 251 4.90 22.47 -8.56
CA LYS A 251 3.72 22.50 -9.41
C LYS A 251 3.83 21.48 -10.53
N VAL A 252 2.74 20.76 -10.75
CA VAL A 252 2.58 19.81 -11.86
C VAL A 252 2.00 20.56 -13.04
N VAL A 253 2.60 20.39 -14.21
CA VAL A 253 2.16 21.04 -15.45
C VAL A 253 2.07 19.99 -16.54
N GLU A 254 1.02 20.07 -17.36
CA GLU A 254 0.90 19.25 -18.55
C GLU A 254 1.84 19.77 -19.65
N LEU A 255 2.50 18.87 -20.37
CA LEU A 255 3.46 19.22 -21.43
C LEU A 255 2.85 20.10 -22.54
N THR A 256 1.55 19.95 -22.80
CA THR A 256 0.77 20.75 -23.74
C THR A 256 0.50 22.19 -23.25
N GLY A 257 0.90 22.55 -22.03
CA GLY A 257 0.61 23.85 -21.42
C GLY A 257 -0.86 24.09 -21.07
N LYS A 258 -1.73 23.10 -21.30
CA LYS A 258 -3.15 23.14 -20.93
C LYS A 258 -3.33 22.95 -19.42
N THR A 259 -4.50 23.33 -18.93
CA THR A 259 -4.87 23.12 -17.54
C THR A 259 -5.08 21.64 -17.26
N LEU A 260 -4.66 21.18 -16.07
CA LEU A 260 -4.82 19.79 -15.68
C LEU A 260 -6.29 19.43 -15.57
N THR A 261 -6.72 18.45 -16.36
CA THR A 261 -8.07 17.90 -16.29
C THR A 261 -8.14 16.77 -15.26
N PRO A 262 -9.34 16.45 -14.74
CA PRO A 262 -9.53 15.30 -13.84
C PRO A 262 -9.02 13.99 -14.44
N MET A 263 -9.21 13.78 -15.76
CA MET A 263 -8.75 12.57 -16.45
C MET A 263 -7.23 12.48 -16.51
N ILE A 264 -6.52 13.60 -16.64
CA ILE A 264 -5.05 13.62 -16.59
C ILE A 264 -4.58 13.29 -15.18
N CYS A 265 -5.22 13.85 -14.15
CA CYS A 265 -4.88 13.56 -12.77
C CYS A 265 -5.17 12.09 -12.40
N PHE A 266 -6.27 11.52 -12.91
CA PHE A 266 -6.59 10.10 -12.76
C PHE A 266 -5.52 9.20 -13.41
N LYS A 267 -5.11 9.48 -14.67
CA LYS A 267 -4.02 8.76 -15.33
C LYS A 267 -2.71 8.84 -14.55
N ARG A 268 -2.42 10.01 -13.99
CA ARG A 268 -1.26 10.24 -13.13
C ARG A 268 -1.35 9.41 -11.84
N TYR A 269 -2.51 9.37 -11.19
CA TYR A 269 -2.75 8.50 -10.04
C TYR A 269 -2.56 7.02 -10.36
N GLY A 270 -3.10 6.55 -11.49
CA GLY A 270 -2.86 5.19 -11.97
C GLY A 270 -1.38 4.87 -12.12
N GLY A 271 -0.58 5.83 -12.60
CA GLY A 271 0.87 5.70 -12.66
C GLY A 271 1.55 5.64 -11.28
N TYR A 272 1.03 6.35 -10.26
CA TYR A 272 1.52 6.17 -8.87
C TYR A 272 1.26 4.73 -8.39
N ALA A 273 0.05 4.21 -8.60
CA ALA A 273 -0.30 2.84 -8.24
C ALA A 273 0.58 1.81 -8.96
N ALA A 274 0.80 1.98 -10.27
CA ALA A 274 1.68 1.13 -11.06
C ALA A 274 3.14 1.21 -10.59
N GLY A 275 3.62 2.40 -10.24
CA GLY A 275 4.96 2.58 -9.66
C GLY A 275 5.13 1.87 -8.33
N MET A 276 4.10 1.86 -7.48
CA MET A 276 4.10 1.12 -6.21
C MET A 276 4.08 -0.39 -6.46
N ALA A 277 3.20 -0.87 -7.35
CA ALA A 277 3.03 -2.28 -7.68
C ALA A 277 4.31 -2.90 -8.28
N THR A 278 5.14 -2.09 -8.94
CA THR A 278 6.44 -2.51 -9.50
C THR A 278 7.61 -2.36 -8.52
N GLY A 279 7.33 -2.30 -7.22
CA GLY A 279 8.35 -2.25 -6.17
C GLY A 279 9.11 -0.92 -6.15
N MET A 280 8.42 0.19 -6.38
CA MET A 280 8.99 1.55 -6.46
C MET A 280 9.91 1.81 -7.65
N THR A 281 10.20 0.81 -8.48
CA THR A 281 11.11 0.93 -9.63
C THR A 281 10.72 2.08 -10.58
N GLY A 282 9.41 2.27 -10.81
CA GLY A 282 8.90 3.37 -11.63
C GLY A 282 9.19 4.77 -11.08
N PHE A 283 9.44 4.90 -9.78
CA PHE A 283 9.85 6.16 -9.15
C PHE A 283 11.36 6.39 -9.23
N VAL A 284 12.17 5.31 -9.22
CA VAL A 284 13.63 5.41 -9.31
C VAL A 284 14.08 5.98 -10.66
N GLN A 285 13.25 5.83 -11.71
CA GLN A 285 13.47 6.46 -13.02
C GLN A 285 13.75 7.97 -12.94
N LEU A 286 13.22 8.63 -11.91
CA LEU A 286 13.43 10.05 -11.61
C LEU A 286 14.91 10.47 -11.51
N PHE A 287 15.82 9.56 -11.15
CA PHE A 287 17.24 9.86 -10.96
C PHE A 287 18.06 9.92 -12.25
N TRP A 288 17.61 9.25 -13.32
CA TRP A 288 18.32 9.17 -14.59
C TRP A 288 17.53 9.71 -15.78
N ASP A 289 16.23 9.93 -15.63
CA ASP A 289 15.41 10.53 -16.67
C ASP A 289 15.83 11.96 -17.02
N SER A 290 15.90 12.27 -18.32
CA SER A 290 16.33 13.58 -18.84
C SER A 290 15.52 14.74 -18.29
N ASN A 291 14.20 14.56 -18.11
CA ASN A 291 13.30 15.59 -17.62
C ASN A 291 12.80 15.30 -16.20
N ARG A 292 13.53 14.46 -15.45
CA ARG A 292 13.19 14.04 -14.08
C ARG A 292 11.72 13.64 -13.96
N GLN A 293 11.24 12.85 -14.93
CA GLN A 293 9.90 12.28 -14.91
C GLN A 293 9.91 10.90 -14.29
N ALA A 294 9.02 10.68 -13.33
CA ALA A 294 8.73 9.33 -12.84
C ALA A 294 7.63 8.70 -13.71
N ILE A 295 7.37 7.40 -13.53
CA ILE A 295 6.38 6.66 -14.31
C ILE A 295 5.01 7.35 -14.35
N GLN A 296 4.55 7.92 -13.22
CA GLN A 296 3.29 8.64 -13.14
C GLN A 296 3.23 9.90 -14.01
N ASP A 297 4.35 10.60 -14.15
CA ASP A 297 4.38 11.83 -14.93
C ASP A 297 4.42 11.50 -16.43
N LYS A 298 5.12 10.41 -16.80
CA LYS A 298 5.18 9.89 -18.16
C LYS A 298 3.81 9.43 -18.65
N THR A 299 3.10 8.62 -17.86
CA THR A 299 1.74 8.14 -18.20
C THR A 299 0.74 9.28 -18.40
N ALA A 300 0.94 10.40 -17.70
CA ALA A 300 0.05 11.55 -17.75
C ALA A 300 0.53 12.66 -18.69
N HIS A 301 1.69 12.53 -19.34
CA HIS A 301 2.33 13.61 -20.12
C HIS A 301 2.45 14.92 -19.31
N THR A 302 3.01 14.80 -18.10
CA THR A 302 3.19 15.94 -17.17
C THR A 302 4.64 16.07 -16.73
N VAL A 303 5.01 17.23 -16.20
CA VAL A 303 6.29 17.47 -15.52
C VAL A 303 6.05 18.20 -14.20
N VAL A 304 7.00 18.11 -13.27
CA VAL A 304 6.94 18.82 -11.99
C VAL A 304 8.01 19.90 -11.97
N ILE A 305 7.57 21.15 -11.91
CA ILE A 305 8.43 22.34 -11.85
C ILE A 305 8.54 22.85 -10.41
N ASP A 306 9.66 23.50 -10.08
CA ASP A 306 9.82 24.28 -8.85
C ASP A 306 9.29 25.70 -9.08
N ALA A 307 8.08 25.99 -8.58
CA ALA A 307 7.43 27.28 -8.78
C ALA A 307 8.02 28.40 -7.92
N ARG A 308 8.94 28.10 -6.99
CA ARG A 308 9.64 29.12 -6.18
C ARG A 308 10.86 29.68 -6.90
N SER A 309 11.43 28.92 -7.82
CA SER A 309 12.57 29.37 -8.61
C SER A 309 12.07 30.18 -9.81
N SER A 310 12.41 31.46 -9.85
CA SER A 310 12.17 32.33 -11.01
C SER A 310 13.22 32.17 -12.11
N LYS A 311 14.25 31.34 -11.89
CA LYS A 311 15.31 31.10 -12.88
C LYS A 311 14.72 30.39 -14.10
N ARG A 312 15.04 30.88 -15.30
CA ARG A 312 14.71 30.23 -16.56
C ARG A 312 15.97 30.07 -17.38
N LEU A 313 16.26 28.86 -17.83
CA LEU A 313 17.39 28.60 -18.71
C LEU A 313 17.08 29.17 -20.10
N ALA A 314 17.97 30.03 -20.60
CA ALA A 314 17.92 30.46 -21.99
C ALA A 314 18.37 29.28 -22.86
N LEU A 315 17.41 28.65 -23.54
CA LEU A 315 17.70 27.61 -24.50
C LEU A 315 17.95 28.25 -25.86
N PRO A 316 18.93 27.77 -26.65
CA PRO A 316 19.07 28.21 -28.03
C PRO A 316 17.75 27.95 -28.76
N GLN A 317 17.24 28.98 -29.44
CA GLN A 317 16.02 28.87 -30.24
C GLN A 317 16.26 27.76 -31.27
N VAL A 318 15.50 26.66 -31.14
CA VAL A 318 15.49 25.62 -32.18
C VAL A 318 14.73 26.24 -33.36
N ALA A 319 15.49 26.63 -34.38
CA ALA A 319 14.99 27.22 -35.62
C ALA A 319 14.15 26.22 -36.42
#